data_AF-A0A2V7RCT5-F1
#
_entry.id   AF-A0A2V7RCT5-F1
#
_cell.length_a   1.000
_cell.length_b   1.000
_cell.length_c   1.000
_cell.angle_alpha   90.00
_cell.angle_beta   90.00
_cell.angle_gamma   90.00
#
_symmetry.space_group_name_H-M   'P 1'
#
loop_
_entity.id
_entity.type
_entity.pdbx_description
1 polymer ?
#
loop_
_entity_poly.entity_id
_entity_poly.type
_entity_poly.pdbx_seq_one_letter_code
_entity_poly.pdbx_strand_id
1 'polypeptide(L)'
;MQITLQALSAFAIAGGLLYTAVQFRAARKAQGVANFAKLVELQYQLRKIRVDNPSLASVHKHDVEHLHSDREIQEYFLSLMQLSLFELAWYAHKEGQLPDDYFQSWEKRMLQLAEEESFRGMLANPAMKIMHDDFDAYVRTLLHDNKSLGP
;
A
#
# COMPACT_ATOMS: atom_id res chain seq x y z
N MET A 1 33.36 41.31 21.27
CA MET A 1 32.86 40.06 21.88
C MET A 1 31.33 39.94 21.83
N GLN A 2 30.58 41.02 22.15
CA GLN A 2 29.11 41.02 22.15
C GLN A 2 28.46 40.66 20.80
N ILE A 3 28.98 41.21 19.69
CA ILE A 3 28.47 40.91 18.34
C ILE A 3 28.69 39.44 17.96
N THR A 4 29.85 38.87 18.30
CA THR A 4 30.18 37.47 18.03
C THR A 4 29.28 36.52 18.81
N LEU A 5 28.99 36.84 20.08
CA LEU A 5 28.07 36.06 20.91
C LEU A 5 26.62 36.13 20.39
N GLN A 6 26.17 37.32 20.00
CA GLN A 6 24.84 37.51 19.42
C GLN A 6 24.69 36.78 18.08
N ALA A 7 25.72 36.80 17.23
CA ALA A 7 25.73 36.05 15.99
C ALA A 7 25.61 34.53 16.23
N LEU A 8 26.38 33.98 17.17
CA LEU A 8 26.30 32.56 17.53
C LEU A 8 24.92 32.17 18.09
N SER A 9 24.32 33.01 18.95
CA SER A 9 22.97 32.79 19.45
C SER A 9 21.93 32.84 18.33
N ALA A 10 22.05 33.79 17.40
CA ALA A 10 21.14 33.89 16.25
C ALA A 10 21.25 32.66 15.32
N PHE A 11 22.47 32.17 15.06
CA PHE A 11 22.68 30.94 14.29
C PHE A 11 22.13 29.70 15.01
N ALA A 12 22.30 29.60 16.33
CA ALA A 12 21.73 28.49 17.10
C ALA A 12 20.19 28.47 17.05
N ILE A 13 19.55 29.64 17.17
CA ILE A 13 18.10 29.77 17.06
C ILE A 13 17.63 29.43 15.63
N ALA A 14 18.28 30.02 14.61
CA ALA A 14 17.92 29.76 13.22
C ALA A 14 18.11 28.28 12.84
N GLY A 15 19.21 27.67 13.26
CA GLY A 15 19.47 26.23 13.07
C GLY A 15 18.44 25.37 13.79
N GLY A 16 18.08 25.72 15.03
CA GLY A 16 17.02 25.06 15.78
C GLY A 16 15.65 25.14 15.11
N LEU A 17 15.29 26.30 14.56
CA LEU A 17 14.04 26.50 13.82
C LEU A 17 14.01 25.70 12.52
N LEU A 18 15.11 25.69 11.76
CA LEU A 18 15.24 24.92 10.53
C LEU A 18 15.11 23.41 10.80
N TYR A 19 15.84 22.92 11.81
CA TYR A 19 15.73 21.53 12.24
C TYR A 19 14.30 21.18 12.67
N THR A 20 13.66 22.04 13.45
CA THR A 20 12.27 21.84 13.88
C THR A 20 11.30 21.79 12.71
N ALA A 21 11.47 22.66 11.70
CA ALA A 21 10.65 22.64 10.49
C ALA A 21 10.81 21.33 9.71
N VAL A 22 12.05 20.82 9.59
CA VAL A 22 12.33 19.52 8.98
C VAL A 22 11.67 18.39 9.76
N GLN A 23 11.81 18.37 11.08
CA GLN A 23 11.17 17.38 11.95
C GLN A 23 9.64 17.41 11.82
N PHE A 24 9.03 18.59 11.79
CA PHE A 24 7.59 18.74 11.63
C PHE A 24 7.09 18.24 10.27
N ARG A 25 7.86 18.49 9.20
CA ARG A 25 7.57 17.95 7.86
C ARG A 25 7.64 16.42 7.85
N ALA A 26 8.67 15.83 8.47
CA ALA A 26 8.81 14.39 8.59
C ALA A 26 7.67 13.77 9.42
N ALA A 27 7.30 14.40 10.54
CA ALA A 27 6.19 13.97 11.38
C ALA A 27 4.85 13.97 10.64
N ARG A 28 4.57 15.01 9.83
CA ARG A 28 3.36 15.06 9.00
C ARG A 28 3.31 13.93 7.98
N LYS A 29 4.44 13.59 7.35
CA LYS A 29 4.51 12.46 6.41
C LYS A 29 4.24 11.13 7.11
N ALA A 30 4.90 10.89 8.26
CA ALA A 30 4.69 9.69 9.06
C ALA A 30 3.23 9.54 9.51
N GLN A 31 2.58 10.64 9.92
CA GLN A 31 1.16 10.65 10.26
C GLN A 31 0.27 10.30 9.06
N GLY A 32 0.60 10.80 7.86
CA GLY A 32 -0.10 10.43 6.62
C GLY A 32 -0.05 8.93 6.34
N VAL A 33 1.14 8.32 6.44
CA VAL A 33 1.32 6.87 6.27
C VAL A 33 0.59 6.08 7.37
N ALA A 34 0.62 6.54 8.63
CA ALA A 34 -0.10 5.89 9.72
C ALA A 34 -1.62 5.92 9.52
N ASN A 35 -2.17 7.04 9.04
CA ASN A 35 -3.59 7.15 8.72
C ASN A 35 -3.97 6.21 7.56
N PHE A 36 -3.13 6.13 6.52
CA PHE A 36 -3.35 5.20 5.41
C PHE A 36 -3.31 3.74 5.86
N ALA A 37 -2.31 3.37 6.66
CA ALA A 37 -2.23 2.04 7.27
C ALA A 37 -3.50 1.69 8.06
N LYS A 38 -4.07 2.66 8.79
CA LYS A 38 -5.31 2.43 9.53
C LYS A 38 -6.51 2.17 8.61
N LEU A 39 -6.62 2.86 7.47
CA LEU A 39 -7.67 2.61 6.48
C LEU A 39 -7.53 1.21 5.87
N VAL A 40 -6.31 0.81 5.51
CA VAL A 40 -6.01 -0.55 5.00
C VAL A 40 -6.34 -1.61 6.05
N GLU A 41 -6.03 -1.37 7.33
CA GLU A 41 -6.39 -2.28 8.43
C GLU A 41 -7.92 -2.44 8.54
N LEU A 42 -8.68 -1.35 8.47
CA LEU A 42 -10.15 -1.40 8.53
C LEU A 42 -10.73 -2.16 7.33
N GLN A 43 -10.18 -1.96 6.13
CA GLN A 43 -10.54 -2.74 4.94
C GLN A 43 -10.20 -4.22 5.12
N TYR A 44 -9.03 -4.54 5.69
CA TYR A 44 -8.62 -5.90 6.01
C TYR A 44 -9.62 -6.57 6.96
N GLN A 45 -10.06 -5.89 8.02
CA GLN A 45 -11.06 -6.44 8.94
C GLN A 45 -12.40 -6.73 8.24
N LEU A 46 -12.88 -5.82 7.39
CA LEU A 46 -14.10 -6.04 6.61
C LEU A 46 -13.99 -7.23 5.65
N ARG A 47 -12.83 -7.39 5.00
CA ARG A 47 -12.58 -8.54 4.10
C ARG A 47 -12.42 -9.84 4.86
N LYS A 48 -11.78 -9.81 6.04
CA LYS A 48 -11.65 -10.96 6.92
C LYS A 48 -13.01 -11.54 7.30
N ILE A 49 -14.00 -10.69 7.61
CA ILE A 49 -15.38 -11.14 7.89
C ILE A 49 -15.95 -11.95 6.71
N ARG A 50 -15.65 -11.57 5.46
CA ARG A 50 -16.10 -12.27 4.25
C ARG A 50 -15.31 -13.56 3.99
N VAL A 51 -14.03 -13.61 4.35
CA VAL A 51 -13.24 -14.85 4.32
C VAL A 51 -13.80 -15.85 5.34
N ASP A 52 -14.07 -15.38 6.56
CA ASP A 52 -14.60 -16.20 7.66
C ASP A 52 -16.07 -16.61 7.39
N ASN A 53 -16.85 -15.77 6.69
CA ASN A 53 -18.25 -16.01 6.36
C ASN A 53 -18.53 -15.68 4.88
N PRO A 54 -18.23 -16.60 3.94
CA PRO A 54 -18.36 -16.36 2.49
C PRO A 54 -19.76 -15.97 2.03
N SER A 55 -20.80 -16.44 2.74
CA SER A 55 -22.20 -16.08 2.47
C SER A 55 -22.47 -14.57 2.56
N LEU A 56 -21.72 -13.83 3.38
CA LEU A 56 -21.84 -12.38 3.53
C LEU A 56 -21.27 -11.61 2.33
N ALA A 57 -20.52 -12.27 1.44
CA ALA A 57 -20.00 -11.63 0.25
C ALA A 57 -21.12 -11.24 -0.74
N SER A 58 -22.27 -11.93 -0.67
CA SER A 58 -23.49 -11.64 -1.45
C SER A 58 -24.13 -10.28 -1.15
N VAL A 59 -23.73 -9.59 -0.07
CA VAL A 59 -24.19 -8.22 0.24
C VAL A 59 -23.80 -7.24 -0.88
N HIS A 60 -22.69 -7.48 -1.56
CA HIS A 60 -22.28 -6.72 -2.75
C HIS A 60 -22.23 -7.65 -3.97
N LYS A 61 -23.41 -8.03 -4.48
CA LYS A 61 -23.57 -9.02 -5.55
C LYS A 61 -22.64 -8.80 -6.75
N HIS A 62 -22.50 -7.55 -7.20
CA HIS A 62 -21.63 -7.20 -8.33
C HIS A 62 -20.15 -7.55 -8.13
N ASP A 63 -19.67 -7.62 -6.89
CA ASP A 63 -18.27 -7.93 -6.59
C ASP A 63 -17.98 -9.44 -6.66
N VAL A 64 -19.02 -10.28 -6.63
CA VAL A 64 -18.92 -11.74 -6.46
C VAL A 64 -19.75 -12.54 -7.47
N GLU A 65 -20.39 -11.89 -8.44
CA GLU A 65 -21.29 -12.50 -9.44
C GLU A 65 -20.62 -13.62 -10.26
N HIS A 66 -19.29 -13.60 -10.37
CA HIS A 66 -18.46 -14.57 -11.10
C HIS A 66 -17.78 -15.59 -10.18
N LEU A 67 -18.04 -15.54 -8.86
CA LEU A 67 -17.51 -16.48 -7.88
C LEU A 67 -18.63 -17.46 -7.51
N HIS A 68 -18.40 -18.74 -7.76
CA HIS A 68 -19.43 -19.78 -7.73
C HIS A 68 -19.34 -20.68 -6.49
N SER A 69 -18.30 -20.53 -5.68
CA SER A 69 -18.12 -21.30 -4.45
C SER A 69 -17.57 -20.46 -3.29
N ASP A 70 -17.87 -20.88 -2.06
CA ASP A 70 -17.32 -20.28 -0.84
C ASP A 70 -15.79 -20.25 -0.86
N ARG A 71 -15.17 -21.27 -1.48
CA ARG A 71 -13.71 -21.35 -1.62
C ARG A 71 -13.17 -20.26 -2.53
N GLU A 72 -13.78 -20.05 -3.70
CA GLU A 72 -13.39 -18.98 -4.64
C GLU A 72 -13.55 -17.60 -3.99
N ILE A 73 -14.62 -17.40 -3.20
CA ILE A 73 -14.83 -16.17 -2.43
C ILE A 73 -13.69 -15.94 -1.44
N GLN A 74 -13.30 -16.97 -0.68
CA GLN A 74 -12.19 -16.88 0.25
C GLN A 74 -10.87 -16.54 -0.45
N GLU A 75 -10.54 -17.25 -1.52
CA GLU A 75 -9.32 -17.04 -2.29
C GLU A 75 -9.26 -15.64 -2.91
N TYR A 76 -10.38 -15.16 -3.43
CA TYR A 76 -10.51 -13.80 -3.96
C TYR A 76 -10.23 -12.75 -2.88
N PHE A 77 -10.89 -12.84 -1.72
CA PHE A 77 -10.69 -11.85 -0.65
C PHE A 77 -9.30 -11.94 -0.01
N LEU A 78 -8.70 -13.12 0.10
CA LEU A 78 -7.32 -13.29 0.56
C LEU A 78 -6.32 -12.65 -0.41
N SER A 79 -6.50 -12.85 -1.71
CA SER A 79 -5.69 -12.21 -2.76
C SER A 79 -5.82 -10.69 -2.69
N LEU A 80 -7.04 -10.19 -2.50
CA LEU A 80 -7.31 -8.75 -2.39
C LEU A 80 -6.67 -8.16 -1.13
N MET A 81 -6.66 -8.90 -0.01
CA MET A 81 -5.97 -8.52 1.22
C MET A 81 -4.45 -8.43 1.01
N GLN A 82 -3.84 -9.37 0.28
CA GLN A 82 -2.43 -9.29 -0.09
C GLN A 82 -2.13 -8.05 -0.96
N LEU A 83 -2.98 -7.77 -1.94
CA LEU A 83 -2.84 -6.59 -2.82
C LEU A 83 -2.91 -5.27 -2.04
N SER A 84 -3.81 -5.16 -1.05
CA SER A 84 -3.89 -3.95 -0.21
C SER A 84 -2.73 -3.81 0.78
N LEU A 85 -2.12 -4.91 1.23
CA LEU A 85 -0.86 -4.83 1.97
C LEU A 85 0.28 -4.33 1.07
N PHE A 86 0.28 -4.75 -0.20
CA PHE A 86 1.23 -4.22 -1.17
C PHE A 86 1.01 -2.73 -1.45
N GLU A 87 -0.24 -2.28 -1.53
CA GLU A 87 -0.59 -0.85 -1.67
C GLU A 87 -0.03 -0.03 -0.50
N LEU A 88 -0.14 -0.55 0.73
CA LEU A 88 0.47 0.06 1.91
C LEU A 88 1.98 0.15 1.80
N ALA A 89 2.65 -0.92 1.39
CA ALA A 89 4.10 -0.91 1.18
C ALA A 89 4.50 0.11 0.09
N TRP A 90 3.78 0.14 -1.03
CA TRP A 90 4.02 1.08 -2.12
C TRP A 90 3.81 2.54 -1.69
N TYR A 91 2.72 2.83 -0.98
CA TYR A 91 2.45 4.18 -0.47
C TYR A 91 3.50 4.63 0.56
N ALA A 92 3.89 3.74 1.48
CA ALA A 92 4.92 4.03 2.46
C ALA A 92 6.30 4.26 1.81
N HIS A 93 6.63 3.52 0.74
CA HIS A 93 7.83 3.73 -0.08
C HIS A 93 7.79 5.09 -0.79
N LYS A 94 6.67 5.43 -1.45
CA LYS A 94 6.46 6.74 -2.12
C LYS A 94 6.65 7.93 -1.16
N GLU A 95 6.26 7.78 0.10
CA GLU A 95 6.43 8.81 1.14
C GLU A 95 7.84 8.84 1.78
N GLY A 96 8.71 7.89 1.42
CA GLY A 96 10.08 7.75 1.94
C GLY A 96 10.13 7.16 3.34
N GLN A 97 9.11 6.39 3.74
CA GLN A 97 9.05 5.68 5.02
C GLN A 97 9.53 4.22 4.93
N LEU A 98 9.72 3.68 3.73
CA LEU A 98 10.35 2.37 3.49
C LEU A 98 11.58 2.54 2.59
N PRO A 99 12.69 1.84 2.87
CA PRO A 99 13.87 1.87 2.03
C PRO A 99 13.66 1.03 0.75
N ASP A 100 14.41 1.37 -0.30
CA ASP A 100 14.26 0.78 -1.64
C ASP A 100 14.47 -0.73 -1.65
N ASP A 101 15.48 -1.22 -0.94
CA ASP A 101 15.81 -2.65 -0.84
C ASP A 101 14.68 -3.47 -0.19
N TYR A 102 14.06 -2.92 0.85
CA TYR A 102 12.91 -3.52 1.48
C TYR A 102 11.69 -3.52 0.55
N PHE A 103 11.44 -2.42 -0.16
CA PHE A 103 10.32 -2.35 -1.10
C PHE A 103 10.49 -3.29 -2.30
N GLN A 104 11.71 -3.47 -2.81
CA GLN A 104 12.00 -4.46 -3.86
C GLN A 104 11.65 -5.90 -3.44
N SER A 105 11.73 -6.23 -2.15
CA SER A 105 11.29 -7.54 -1.67
C SER A 105 9.77 -7.74 -1.79
N TRP A 106 9.00 -6.67 -1.64
CA TRP A 106 7.55 -6.66 -1.86
C TRP A 106 7.20 -6.80 -3.34
N GLU A 107 7.93 -6.10 -4.23
CA GLU A 107 7.78 -6.26 -5.68
C GLU A 107 8.01 -7.73 -6.10
N LYS A 108 9.10 -8.35 -5.65
CA LYS A 108 9.37 -9.77 -5.92
C LYS A 108 8.26 -10.68 -5.42
N ARG A 109 7.72 -10.41 -4.22
CA ARG A 109 6.60 -11.20 -3.68
C ARG A 109 5.35 -11.06 -4.54
N MET A 110 5.07 -9.86 -5.03
CA MET A 110 3.95 -9.60 -5.93
C MET A 110 4.09 -10.31 -7.27
N LEU A 111 5.30 -10.36 -7.83
CA LEU A 111 5.57 -11.14 -9.04
C LEU A 111 5.31 -12.63 -8.82
N GLN A 112 5.72 -13.18 -7.67
CA GLN A 112 5.40 -14.58 -7.31
C GLN A 112 3.90 -14.81 -7.17
N LEU A 113 3.18 -13.91 -6.49
CA LEU A 113 1.73 -14.03 -6.35
C LEU A 113 1.01 -13.93 -7.70
N ALA A 114 1.52 -13.13 -8.64
CA ALA A 114 0.96 -13.01 -9.97
C ALA A 114 1.09 -14.29 -10.83
N GLU A 115 1.88 -15.27 -10.42
CA GLU A 115 1.91 -16.61 -11.02
C GLU A 115 0.74 -17.48 -10.55
N GLU A 116 0.14 -17.17 -9.39
CA GLU A 116 -0.97 -17.92 -8.81
C GLU A 116 -2.29 -17.65 -9.56
N GLU A 117 -3.05 -18.72 -9.84
CA GLU A 117 -4.30 -18.63 -10.61
C GLU A 117 -5.37 -17.78 -9.91
N SER A 118 -5.50 -17.93 -8.59
CA SER A 118 -6.43 -17.16 -7.75
C SER A 118 -6.15 -15.65 -7.83
N PHE A 119 -4.87 -15.26 -7.76
CA PHE A 119 -4.46 -13.87 -7.84
C PHE A 119 -4.69 -13.28 -9.22
N ARG A 120 -4.39 -14.04 -10.28
CA ARG A 120 -4.67 -13.64 -11.67
C ARG A 120 -6.16 -13.49 -11.94
N GLY A 121 -6.98 -14.42 -11.43
CA GLY A 121 -8.44 -14.35 -11.51
C GLY A 121 -8.97 -13.09 -10.83
N MET A 122 -8.46 -12.77 -9.63
CA MET A 122 -8.78 -11.54 -8.93
C MET A 122 -8.37 -10.30 -9.74
N LEU A 123 -7.17 -10.27 -10.33
CA LEU A 123 -6.69 -9.14 -11.15
C LEU A 123 -7.50 -8.91 -12.43
N ALA A 124 -8.06 -9.97 -13.00
CA ALA A 124 -8.88 -9.91 -14.20
C ALA A 124 -10.31 -9.40 -13.92
N ASN A 125 -10.73 -9.33 -12.64
CA ASN A 125 -12.07 -8.92 -12.27
C ASN A 125 -12.28 -7.39 -12.48
N PRO A 126 -13.18 -6.97 -13.39
CA PRO A 126 -13.45 -5.55 -13.65
C PRO A 126 -14.16 -4.83 -12.49
N ALA A 127 -14.75 -5.57 -11.54
CA ALA A 127 -15.37 -5.01 -10.34
C ALA A 127 -14.35 -4.70 -9.23
N MET A 128 -13.06 -4.94 -9.45
CA MET A 128 -12.02 -4.63 -8.46
C MET A 128 -11.95 -3.12 -8.23
N LYS A 129 -12.53 -2.67 -7.12
CA LYS A 129 -12.82 -1.24 -6.87
C LYS A 129 -11.86 -0.56 -5.90
N ILE A 130 -10.83 -1.26 -5.43
CA ILE A 130 -10.01 -0.84 -4.29
C ILE A 130 -8.54 -0.75 -4.69
N MET A 131 -8.26 0.04 -5.72
CA MET A 131 -6.92 0.53 -5.96
C MET A 131 -7.02 2.02 -6.24
N HIS A 132 -6.10 2.81 -5.67
CA HIS A 132 -5.83 4.11 -6.23
C HIS A 132 -5.38 3.96 -7.69
N ASP A 133 -5.85 4.83 -8.58
CA ASP A 133 -5.52 4.77 -10.03
C ASP A 133 -4.01 4.72 -10.28
N ASP A 134 -3.22 5.49 -9.52
CA ASP A 134 -1.75 5.47 -9.56
C ASP A 134 -1.16 4.09 -9.20
N PHE A 135 -1.74 3.42 -8.21
CA PHE A 135 -1.28 2.13 -7.74
C PHE A 135 -1.69 1.02 -8.72
N ASP A 136 -2.89 1.06 -9.28
CA ASP A 136 -3.32 0.16 -10.35
C ASP A 136 -2.39 0.27 -11.56
N ALA A 137 -2.09 1.49 -12.01
CA ALA A 137 -1.15 1.73 -13.10
C ALA A 137 0.25 1.17 -12.79
N TYR A 138 0.74 1.37 -11.57
CA TYR A 138 2.02 0.82 -11.13
C TYR A 138 2.03 -0.71 -11.13
N VAL A 139 1.01 -1.36 -10.56
CA VAL A 139 0.91 -2.83 -10.54
C VAL A 139 0.82 -3.39 -11.96
N ARG A 140 0.00 -2.78 -12.83
CA ARG A 140 -0.10 -3.21 -14.24
C ARG A 140 1.24 -3.10 -14.96
N THR A 141 1.99 -2.03 -14.72
CA THR A 141 3.33 -1.84 -15.29
C THR A 141 4.30 -2.90 -14.77
N LEU A 142 4.37 -3.09 -13.46
CA LEU A 142 5.22 -4.10 -12.81
C LEU A 142 4.97 -5.51 -13.37
N LEU A 143 3.70 -5.87 -13.53
CA LEU A 143 3.32 -7.19 -14.05
C LEU A 143 3.52 -7.33 -15.56
N HIS A 144 3.37 -6.26 -16.33
CA HIS A 144 3.63 -6.24 -17.76
C HIS A 144 5.14 -6.35 -18.06
N ASP A 145 5.96 -5.59 -17.36
CA ASP A 145 7.41 -5.57 -17.55
C ASP A 145 8.04 -6.93 -17.21
N ASN A 146 7.54 -7.62 -16.16
CA ASN A 146 7.99 -8.99 -15.88
C ASN A 146 7.63 -9.98 -17.00
N LYS A 147 6.46 -9.85 -17.64
CA LYS A 147 6.12 -10.69 -18.81
C LYS A 147 7.07 -10.46 -19.99
N SER A 148 7.67 -9.28 -20.12
CA SER A 148 8.66 -8.97 -21.16
C SER A 148 10.07 -9.50 -20.87
N LEU A 149 10.31 -9.97 -19.64
CA LEU A 149 11.61 -10.46 -19.14
C LEU A 149 11.60 -11.97 -18.84
N GLY A 150 10.47 -12.67 -19.08
CA GLY A 150 10.42 -14.13 -19.07
C GLY A 150 11.00 -14.73 -20.36
N PRO A 151 11.56 -15.96 -20.31
CA PRO A 151 12.15 -16.62 -21.48
C PRO A 151 11.15 -16.88 -22.62
#